data_AF-A0A947CBB7-F1
#
_entry.id   AF-A0A947CBB7-F1
#
_cell.length_a   1.000
_cell.length_b   1.000
_cell.length_c   1.000
_cell.angle_alpha   90.00
_cell.angle_beta   90.00
_cell.angle_gamma   90.00
#
_symmetry.space_group_name_H-M   'P 1'
#
loop_
_entity.id
_entity.type
_entity.pdbx_description
1 polymer ?
#
loop_
_entity_poly.entity_id
_entity_poly.type
_entity_poly.pdbx_seq_one_letter_code
_entity_poly.pdbx_strand_id
1 'polypeptide(L)'
;WLEEGIATYMEGYQFRRDDTGPRFEPRRNWERARALGEALRRDRAIPLPELLRRSPQSFLAEGKDDLLTYYAQVWALVRFLTESENGRYRDALAAVLTDAAHGTLFSRLRRSPAVIARGGQRAMMGGRDGPWVILAYFTTDIATFNQEYMEFARSIAR
;
A
#
# COMPACT_ATOMS: atom_id res chain seq x y z
N TRP A 1 -4.67 1.52 5.22
CA TRP A 1 -3.43 1.47 4.41
C TRP A 1 -3.70 1.84 2.96
N LEU A 2 -4.67 1.23 2.25
CA LEU A 2 -4.85 1.46 0.82
C LEU A 2 -5.29 2.90 0.51
N GLU A 3 -6.24 3.46 1.28
CA GLU A 3 -6.66 4.85 1.13
C GLU A 3 -5.47 5.82 1.29
N GLU A 4 -4.68 5.65 2.36
CA GLU A 4 -3.47 6.44 2.61
C GLU A 4 -2.40 6.25 1.53
N GLY A 5 -2.24 5.01 1.03
CA GLY A 5 -1.33 4.70 -0.06
C GLY A 5 -1.75 5.38 -1.36
N ILE A 6 -3.04 5.39 -1.70
CA ILE A 6 -3.56 6.09 -2.87
C ILE A 6 -3.42 7.60 -2.69
N ALA A 7 -3.76 8.14 -1.52
CA ALA A 7 -3.59 9.56 -1.22
C ALA A 7 -2.14 10.00 -1.42
N THR A 8 -1.18 9.30 -0.80
CA THR A 8 0.25 9.59 -0.93
C THR A 8 0.81 9.33 -2.33
N TYR A 9 0.24 8.38 -3.07
CA TYR A 9 0.54 8.18 -4.48
C TYR A 9 0.10 9.37 -5.35
N MET A 10 -1.06 9.96 -5.05
CA MET A 10 -1.60 11.14 -5.75
C MET A 10 -0.93 12.46 -5.37
N GLU A 11 -0.21 12.53 -4.24
CA GLU A 11 0.61 13.69 -3.85
C GLU A 11 1.71 14.00 -4.88
N GLY A 12 2.16 13.00 -5.64
CA GLY A 12 3.07 13.20 -6.75
C GLY A 12 2.34 13.79 -7.96
N TYR A 13 2.47 15.10 -8.17
CA TYR A 13 1.91 15.78 -9.33
C TYR A 13 2.83 16.91 -9.82
N GLN A 14 2.55 17.41 -11.02
CA GLN A 14 3.16 18.61 -11.56
C GLN A 14 2.14 19.50 -12.28
N PHE A 15 2.40 20.80 -12.24
CA PHE A 15 1.77 21.78 -13.11
C PHE A 15 2.81 22.28 -14.11
N ARG A 16 2.52 22.17 -15.41
CA ARG A 16 3.29 22.86 -16.45
C ARG A 16 2.60 24.18 -16.80
N ARG A 17 3.35 25.11 -17.40
CA ARG A 17 2.89 26.48 -17.68
C ARG A 17 1.58 26.54 -18.50
N ASP A 18 1.38 25.54 -19.36
CA ASP A 18 0.22 25.44 -20.27
C ASP A 18 -0.79 24.37 -19.83
N ASP A 19 -0.62 23.79 -18.63
CA ASP A 19 -1.54 22.75 -18.16
C ASP A 19 -2.84 23.35 -17.62
N THR A 20 -3.97 22.77 -18.00
CA THR A 20 -5.32 23.11 -17.49
C THR A 20 -5.67 22.39 -16.18
N GLY A 21 -4.76 21.54 -15.68
CA GLY A 21 -4.93 20.76 -14.44
C GLY A 21 -3.66 20.01 -14.07
N PRO A 22 -3.59 19.42 -12.87
CA PRO A 22 -2.40 18.69 -12.43
C PRO A 22 -2.18 17.44 -13.30
N ARG A 23 -0.93 17.22 -13.72
CA ARG A 23 -0.49 15.93 -14.26
C ARG A 23 0.02 15.08 -13.12
N PHE A 24 -0.65 13.97 -12.85
CA PHE A 24 -0.20 13.00 -11.85
C PHE A 24 1.12 12.36 -12.30
N GLU A 25 2.11 12.46 -11.44
CA GLU A 25 3.43 11.86 -11.59
C GLU A 25 3.86 11.31 -10.22
N PRO A 26 3.44 10.09 -9.86
CA PRO A 26 3.64 9.50 -8.54
C PRO A 26 5.11 9.37 -8.12
N ARG A 27 6.03 9.34 -9.12
CA ARG A 27 7.47 9.34 -8.89
C ARG A 27 7.98 10.66 -8.34
N ARG A 28 7.26 11.75 -8.57
CA ARG A 28 7.61 13.10 -8.15
C ARG A 28 7.13 13.40 -6.73
N ASN A 29 7.40 12.47 -5.81
CA ASN A 29 7.15 12.65 -4.38
C ASN A 29 8.44 12.43 -3.59
N TRP A 30 9.29 13.46 -3.60
CA TRP A 30 10.63 13.45 -3.01
C TRP A 30 10.61 13.34 -1.48
N GLU A 31 9.57 13.85 -0.84
CA GLU A 31 9.38 13.70 0.61
C GLU A 31 9.16 12.24 1.00
N ARG A 32 8.29 11.51 0.26
CA ARG A 32 8.06 10.07 0.51
C ARG A 32 9.29 9.24 0.15
N ALA A 33 9.95 9.52 -0.96
CA ALA A 33 11.19 8.83 -1.35
C ALA A 33 12.29 9.01 -0.29
N ARG A 34 12.49 10.25 0.21
CA ARG A 34 13.47 10.55 1.26
C ARG A 34 13.12 9.86 2.57
N ALA A 35 11.86 9.91 3.00
CA ALA A 35 11.43 9.24 4.23
C ALA A 35 11.59 7.71 4.13
N LEU A 36 11.29 7.12 2.97
CA LEU A 36 11.49 5.70 2.71
C LEU A 36 12.98 5.32 2.79
N GLY A 37 13.85 6.08 2.11
CA GLY A 37 15.29 5.85 2.14
C GLY A 37 15.87 5.95 3.55
N GLU A 38 15.42 6.93 4.33
CA GLU A 38 15.86 7.07 5.71
C GLU A 38 15.40 5.92 6.61
N ALA A 39 14.14 5.47 6.46
CA ALA A 39 13.62 4.33 7.20
C ALA A 39 14.38 3.04 6.87
N LEU A 40 14.63 2.77 5.58
CA LEU A 40 15.38 1.60 5.13
C LEU A 40 16.84 1.63 5.62
N ARG A 41 17.50 2.79 5.54
CA ARG A 41 18.90 2.97 5.97
C ARG A 41 19.07 2.79 7.48
N ARG A 42 18.06 3.17 8.28
CA ARG A 42 18.06 3.01 9.73
C ARG A 42 17.53 1.66 10.22
N ASP A 43 17.20 0.74 9.31
CA ASP A 43 16.54 -0.54 9.63
C ASP A 43 15.25 -0.35 10.44
N ARG A 44 14.49 0.71 10.12
CA ARG A 44 13.21 1.07 10.76
C ARG A 44 12.01 0.85 9.84
N ALA A 45 12.16 0.07 8.78
CA ALA A 45 11.03 -0.24 7.90
C ALA A 45 9.99 -1.05 8.67
N ILE A 46 8.73 -0.62 8.62
CA ILE A 46 7.60 -1.30 9.26
C ILE A 46 7.39 -2.64 8.56
N PRO A 47 7.30 -3.76 9.29
CA PRO A 47 6.96 -5.05 8.73
C PRO A 47 5.62 -5.01 8.00
N LEU A 48 5.51 -5.63 6.81
CA LEU A 48 4.28 -5.61 6.01
C LEU A 48 3.02 -6.04 6.79
N PRO A 49 3.03 -7.09 7.64
CA PRO A 49 1.85 -7.44 8.43
C PRO A 49 1.38 -6.34 9.39
N GLU A 50 2.31 -5.53 9.92
CA GLU A 50 1.98 -4.40 10.78
C GLU A 50 1.51 -3.19 9.96
N LEU A 51 2.21 -2.89 8.86
CA LEU A 51 1.85 -1.83 7.90
C LEU A 51 0.40 -1.97 7.42
N LEU A 52 -0.04 -3.20 7.14
CA LEU A 52 -1.38 -3.49 6.64
C LEU A 52 -2.47 -3.46 7.73
N ARG A 53 -2.12 -3.67 9.00
CA ARG A 53 -3.10 -3.80 10.10
C ARG A 53 -3.29 -2.53 10.91
N ARG A 54 -2.23 -1.74 11.04
CA ARG A 54 -2.20 -0.58 11.93
C ARG A 54 -2.76 0.66 11.23
N SER A 55 -3.33 1.56 12.04
CA SER A 55 -3.84 2.86 11.57
C SER A 55 -2.76 3.94 11.66
N PRO A 56 -2.84 5.03 10.87
CA PRO A 56 -1.93 6.17 10.98
C PRO A 56 -1.84 6.72 12.42
N GLN A 57 -2.97 6.77 13.14
CA GLN A 57 -3.02 7.28 14.51
C GLN A 57 -2.18 6.43 15.48
N SER A 58 -2.10 5.12 15.24
CA SER A 58 -1.26 4.24 16.08
C SER A 58 0.24 4.54 15.90
N PHE A 59 0.69 4.86 14.69
CA PHE A 59 2.08 5.26 14.44
C PHE A 59 2.35 6.68 14.95
N LEU A 60 1.40 7.59 14.81
CA LEU A 60 1.54 8.95 15.36
C LEU A 60 1.74 8.94 16.88
N ALA A 61 1.07 8.02 17.59
CA ALA A 61 1.22 7.86 19.03
C ALA A 61 2.62 7.38 19.45
N GLU A 62 3.34 6.68 18.57
CA GLU A 62 4.73 6.25 18.77
C GLU A 62 5.71 7.38 18.43
N GLY A 63 5.43 8.13 17.36
CA GLY A 63 6.24 9.28 16.98
C GLY A 63 5.92 9.84 15.61
N LYS A 64 6.33 11.09 15.37
CA LYS A 64 6.23 11.72 14.04
C LYS A 64 7.05 10.97 12.99
N ASP A 65 8.23 10.50 13.36
CA ASP A 65 9.11 9.71 12.48
C ASP A 65 8.45 8.40 12.02
N ASP A 66 7.75 7.72 12.92
CA ASP A 66 7.04 6.46 12.62
C ASP A 66 5.85 6.70 11.70
N LEU A 67 5.12 7.81 11.91
CA LEU A 67 4.06 8.23 10.99
C LEU A 67 4.60 8.55 9.58
N LEU A 68 5.72 9.26 9.48
CA LEU A 68 6.35 9.55 8.19
C LEU A 68 6.82 8.27 7.50
N THR A 69 7.36 7.31 8.26
CA THR A 69 7.75 5.99 7.77
C THR A 69 6.54 5.21 7.25
N TYR A 70 5.43 5.23 7.98
CA TYR A 70 4.17 4.63 7.54
C TYR A 70 3.71 5.18 6.19
N TYR A 71 3.61 6.51 6.06
CA TYR A 71 3.19 7.15 4.81
C TYR A 71 4.14 6.85 3.65
N ALA A 72 5.45 6.83 3.90
CA ALA A 72 6.44 6.49 2.89
C ALA A 72 6.31 5.03 2.40
N GLN A 73 6.04 4.08 3.30
CA GLN A 73 5.87 2.68 2.93
C GLN A 73 4.53 2.39 2.24
N VAL A 74 3.41 3.01 2.64
CA VAL A 74 2.14 2.81 1.90
C VAL A 74 2.18 3.46 0.51
N TRP A 75 2.89 4.58 0.34
CA TRP A 75 3.23 5.15 -0.96
C TRP A 75 4.02 4.15 -1.81
N ALA A 76 5.10 3.59 -1.25
CA ALA A 76 5.93 2.60 -1.93
C ALA A 76 5.14 1.34 -2.30
N LEU A 77 4.23 0.89 -1.44
CA LEU A 77 3.38 -0.28 -1.68
C LEU A 77 2.41 -0.04 -2.84
N VAL A 78 1.77 1.12 -2.94
CA VAL A 78 0.90 1.42 -4.09
C VAL A 78 1.71 1.58 -5.38
N ARG A 79 2.90 2.17 -5.31
CA ARG A 79 3.84 2.19 -6.45
C ARG A 79 4.24 0.78 -6.88
N PHE A 80 4.53 -0.12 -5.94
CA PHE A 80 4.81 -1.53 -6.24
C PHE A 80 3.63 -2.17 -6.99
N LEU A 81 2.41 -2.04 -6.45
CA LEU A 81 1.20 -2.58 -7.08
C LEU A 81 0.91 -1.99 -8.48
N THR A 82 1.44 -0.81 -8.79
CA THR A 82 1.22 -0.16 -10.08
C THR A 82 2.39 -0.34 -11.06
N GLU A 83 3.63 -0.51 -10.59
CA GLU A 83 4.82 -0.43 -11.44
C GLU A 83 5.63 -1.73 -11.50
N SER A 84 5.48 -2.63 -10.53
CA SER A 84 6.26 -3.88 -10.49
C SER A 84 5.99 -4.75 -11.72
N GLU A 85 7.04 -5.36 -12.27
CA GLU A 85 6.92 -6.33 -13.37
C GLU A 85 6.02 -5.85 -14.52
N ASN A 86 6.27 -4.63 -15.00
CA ASN A 86 5.47 -3.98 -16.05
C ASN A 86 3.97 -3.81 -15.68
N GLY A 87 3.67 -3.69 -14.39
CA GLY A 87 2.32 -3.45 -13.88
C GLY A 87 1.51 -4.72 -13.61
N ARG A 88 2.16 -5.83 -13.23
CA ARG A 88 1.52 -7.13 -12.92
C ARG A 88 0.27 -7.02 -12.05
N TYR A 89 0.23 -6.07 -11.11
CA TYR A 89 -0.87 -5.93 -10.16
C TYR A 89 -1.89 -4.83 -10.49
N ARG A 90 -1.75 -4.13 -11.62
CA ARG A 90 -2.63 -3.00 -11.98
C ARG A 90 -4.10 -3.38 -12.03
N ASP A 91 -4.42 -4.49 -12.68
CA ASP A 91 -5.80 -4.94 -12.83
C ASP A 91 -6.39 -5.37 -11.48
N ALA A 92 -5.59 -6.00 -10.63
CA ALA A 92 -5.99 -6.34 -9.26
C ALA A 92 -6.22 -5.08 -8.40
N LEU A 93 -5.38 -4.05 -8.56
CA LEU A 93 -5.55 -2.75 -7.90
C LEU A 93 -6.82 -2.04 -8.39
N ALA A 94 -7.08 -2.03 -9.69
CA ALA A 94 -8.31 -1.49 -10.24
C ALA A 94 -9.55 -2.25 -9.72
N ALA A 95 -9.46 -3.58 -9.62
CA ALA A 95 -10.54 -4.43 -9.12
C ALA A 95 -10.86 -4.14 -7.65
N VAL A 96 -9.86 -4.03 -6.77
CA VAL A 96 -10.11 -3.72 -5.34
C VAL A 96 -10.72 -2.33 -5.16
N LEU A 97 -10.27 -1.34 -5.93
CA LEU A 97 -10.83 0.01 -5.89
C LEU A 97 -12.27 0.05 -6.41
N THR A 98 -12.54 -0.70 -7.49
CA THR A 98 -13.90 -0.85 -8.04
C THR A 98 -14.82 -1.51 -7.02
N ASP A 99 -14.39 -2.60 -6.38
CA ASP A 99 -15.19 -3.27 -5.37
C ASP A 99 -15.39 -2.43 -4.10
N ALA A 100 -14.41 -1.60 -3.72
CA ALA A 100 -14.55 -0.65 -2.63
C ALA A 100 -15.59 0.44 -2.98
N ALA A 101 -15.51 1.03 -4.17
CA ALA A 101 -16.43 2.06 -4.64
C ALA A 101 -17.89 1.57 -4.73
N HIS A 102 -18.10 0.29 -5.07
CA HIS A 102 -19.43 -0.32 -5.12
C HIS A 102 -19.90 -0.91 -3.78
N GLY A 103 -19.08 -0.84 -2.72
CA GLY A 103 -19.40 -1.46 -1.43
C GLY A 103 -19.40 -3.00 -1.43
N THR A 104 -18.81 -3.63 -2.45
CA THR A 104 -18.75 -5.09 -2.63
C THR A 104 -17.47 -5.72 -2.11
N LEU A 105 -16.48 -4.91 -1.69
CA LEU A 105 -15.17 -5.36 -1.20
C LEU A 105 -15.29 -6.47 -0.15
N PHE A 106 -15.96 -6.22 0.97
CA PHE A 106 -16.09 -7.20 2.05
C PHE A 106 -16.82 -8.48 1.60
N SER A 107 -17.83 -8.36 0.74
CA SER A 107 -18.54 -9.52 0.17
C SER A 107 -17.63 -10.38 -0.70
N ARG A 108 -16.67 -9.78 -1.42
CA ARG A 108 -15.65 -10.52 -2.16
C ARG A 108 -14.62 -11.16 -1.23
N LEU A 109 -14.12 -10.44 -0.23
CA LEU A 109 -13.17 -10.97 0.76
C LEU A 109 -13.73 -12.21 1.47
N ARG A 110 -15.00 -12.18 1.91
CA ARG A 110 -15.66 -13.30 2.59
C ARG A 110 -15.80 -14.56 1.73
N ARG A 111 -15.84 -14.40 0.41
CA ARG A 111 -15.95 -15.49 -0.58
C ARG A 111 -14.59 -15.94 -1.14
N SER A 112 -13.51 -15.26 -0.82
CA SER A 112 -12.18 -15.60 -1.32
C SER A 112 -11.68 -16.91 -0.71
N PRO A 113 -11.32 -17.92 -1.53
CA PRO A 113 -10.76 -19.18 -1.04
C PRO A 113 -9.48 -18.97 -0.20
N ALA A 114 -8.62 -18.04 -0.60
CA ALA A 114 -7.36 -17.75 0.09
C ALA A 114 -7.57 -17.20 1.52
N VAL A 115 -8.64 -16.45 1.71
CA VAL A 115 -9.07 -15.90 3.00
C VAL A 115 -9.75 -16.99 3.84
N ILE A 116 -10.66 -17.75 3.23
CA ILE A 116 -11.41 -18.83 3.91
C ILE A 116 -10.44 -19.88 4.46
N ALA A 117 -9.48 -20.33 3.63
CA ALA A 117 -8.48 -21.32 4.01
C ALA A 117 -7.62 -20.91 5.22
N ARG A 118 -7.53 -19.60 5.51
CA ARG A 118 -6.75 -19.03 6.61
C ARG A 118 -7.61 -18.57 7.79
N GLY A 119 -8.89 -18.95 7.82
CA GLY A 119 -9.82 -18.57 8.89
C GLY A 119 -10.16 -17.08 8.93
N GLY A 120 -9.90 -16.34 7.86
CA GLY A 120 -10.04 -14.87 7.82
C GLY A 120 -11.46 -14.37 8.04
N GLN A 121 -12.47 -15.23 7.85
CA GLN A 121 -13.88 -14.89 8.08
C GLN A 121 -14.17 -14.44 9.53
N ARG A 122 -13.49 -15.01 10.53
CA ARG A 122 -13.63 -14.56 11.94
C ARG A 122 -12.80 -13.31 12.24
N ALA A 123 -11.63 -13.18 11.61
CA ALA A 123 -10.70 -12.07 11.84
C ALA A 123 -11.20 -10.73 11.28
N MET A 124 -12.03 -10.74 10.22
CA MET A 124 -12.60 -9.52 9.64
C MET A 124 -13.58 -8.78 10.55
N MET A 125 -14.15 -9.44 11.57
CA MET A 125 -15.05 -8.78 12.53
C MET A 125 -14.33 -7.78 13.45
N GLY A 126 -12.99 -7.79 13.49
CA GLY A 126 -12.18 -6.92 14.35
C GLY A 126 -11.53 -5.73 13.66
N GLY A 127 -11.95 -5.36 12.44
CA GLY A 127 -11.42 -4.18 11.72
C GLY A 127 -9.96 -4.28 11.25
N ARG A 128 -9.40 -5.50 11.16
CA ARG A 128 -8.02 -5.77 10.70
C ARG A 128 -8.03 -6.47 9.35
N ASP A 129 -8.63 -5.82 8.37
CA ASP A 129 -8.92 -6.38 7.05
C ASP A 129 -7.78 -6.24 6.03
N GLY A 130 -6.81 -5.34 6.28
CA GLY A 130 -5.73 -5.03 5.34
C GLY A 130 -4.97 -6.24 4.77
N PRO A 131 -4.50 -7.22 5.58
CA PRO A 131 -3.85 -8.42 5.05
C PRO A 131 -4.76 -9.30 4.19
N TRP A 132 -6.07 -9.30 4.44
CA TRP A 132 -7.03 -10.08 3.64
C TRP A 132 -7.22 -9.49 2.25
N VAL A 133 -7.09 -8.16 2.11
CA VAL A 133 -7.07 -7.50 0.80
C VAL A 133 -5.89 -7.99 -0.04
N ILE A 134 -4.69 -8.04 0.53
CA ILE A 134 -3.50 -8.59 -0.15
C ILE A 134 -3.74 -10.03 -0.60
N LEU A 135 -4.23 -10.87 0.32
CA LEU A 135 -4.43 -12.29 0.04
C LEU A 135 -5.55 -12.58 -0.97
N ALA A 136 -6.57 -11.72 -1.04
CA ALA A 136 -7.72 -11.96 -1.90
C ALA A 136 -7.52 -11.42 -3.33
N TYR A 137 -6.73 -10.36 -3.51
CA TYR A 137 -6.59 -9.68 -4.79
C TYR A 137 -5.22 -9.87 -5.44
N PHE A 138 -4.14 -9.97 -4.65
CA PHE A 138 -2.78 -9.79 -5.17
C PHE A 138 -1.92 -11.05 -5.09
N THR A 139 -2.05 -11.87 -4.05
CA THR A 139 -1.20 -13.06 -3.90
C THR A 139 -1.82 -14.09 -2.97
N THR A 140 -1.43 -15.36 -3.10
CA THR A 140 -1.66 -16.39 -2.07
C THR A 140 -0.42 -16.67 -1.21
N ASP A 141 0.74 -16.14 -1.61
CA ASP A 141 2.01 -16.22 -0.90
C ASP A 141 2.45 -14.81 -0.47
N ILE A 142 2.14 -14.49 0.79
CA ILE A 142 2.46 -13.19 1.40
C ILE A 142 3.95 -13.03 1.67
N ALA A 143 4.70 -14.13 1.82
CA ALA A 143 6.12 -14.06 2.13
C ALA A 143 6.91 -13.61 0.90
N THR A 144 6.66 -14.25 -0.25
CA THR A 144 7.25 -13.85 -1.53
C THR A 144 6.83 -12.44 -1.91
N PHE A 145 5.54 -12.09 -1.78
CA PHE A 145 5.05 -10.74 -2.03
C PHE A 145 5.77 -9.67 -1.17
N ASN A 146 6.01 -9.97 0.11
CA ASN A 146 6.75 -9.06 0.98
C ASN A 146 8.21 -8.88 0.54
N GLN A 147 8.86 -9.96 0.10
CA GLN A 147 10.24 -9.88 -0.40
C GLN A 147 10.32 -9.01 -1.65
N GLU A 148 9.47 -9.27 -2.65
CA GLU A 148 9.39 -8.51 -3.89
C GLU A 148 9.05 -7.02 -3.62
N TYR A 149 8.10 -6.76 -2.72
CA TYR A 149 7.77 -5.40 -2.29
C TYR A 149 8.97 -4.69 -1.67
N MET A 150 9.70 -5.35 -0.75
CA MET A 150 10.84 -4.73 -0.09
C MET A 150 12.01 -4.51 -1.05
N GLU A 151 12.22 -5.39 -2.03
CA GLU A 151 13.17 -5.17 -3.12
C GLU A 151 12.79 -3.96 -3.98
N PHE A 152 11.52 -3.86 -4.37
CA PHE A 152 11.02 -2.70 -5.10
C PHE A 152 11.18 -1.41 -4.29
N ALA A 153 10.82 -1.42 -3.00
CA ALA A 153 10.93 -0.27 -2.11
C ALA A 153 12.38 0.24 -2.03
N ARG A 154 13.37 -0.67 -1.89
CA ARG A 154 14.80 -0.31 -1.93
C ARG A 154 15.23 0.27 -3.27
N SER A 155 14.64 -0.19 -4.38
CA SER A 155 14.99 0.33 -5.72
C SER A 155 14.56 1.78 -5.94
N ILE A 156 13.44 2.21 -5.32
CA ILE A 156 12.87 3.56 -5.49
C ILE A 156 13.27 4.55 -4.39
N ALA A 157 13.93 4.09 -3.33
CA ALA A 157 14.37 4.88 -2.20
C ALA A 157 15.71 5.63 -2.43
N ARG A 158 16.12 5.78 -3.69
CA ARG A 158 17.41 6.37 -4.09
C ARG A 158 17.36 7.88 -4.14
#